data_AF-A0A4V1X9S5-F1
#
_entry.id   AF-A0A4V1X9S5-F1
#
_cell.length_a   1.000
_cell.length_b   1.000
_cell.length_c   1.000
_cell.angle_alpha   90.00
_cell.angle_beta   90.00
_cell.angle_gamma   90.00
#
_symmetry.space_group_name_H-M   'P 1'
#
loop_
_entity.id
_entity.type
_entity.pdbx_description
1 polymer ?
#
loop_
_entity_poly.entity_id
_entity_poly.type
_entity_poly.pdbx_seq_one_letter_code
_entity_poly.pdbx_strand_id
1 'polypeptide(L)'
;MSSEEEKRKLEEQFTAQLGEKAFHAGWKSLLSLDPAFFSASLSLASAPRRKSYLSRKDQSLISLAVDSASTHLYAPGIRAHVAAALDEGASEHEVLEVIELSSTLGIHACNIGVPLLVEVLKEEGEKYDKEITKPYDERREKLKADFTEKRGYWHGFWEDFLRLDPEFFEAYLEFSSVPWVKDMKELVYCAFDCAATHLYTPGLKLHMKNALGYGATPQEILEVLEIATLLSLHTAHVAAPIIEELTSSRTSI
;
A
#
# COMPACT_ATOMS: atom_id res chain seq x y z
N MET A 1 -25.04 15.95 22.15
CA MET A 1 -24.96 14.48 22.22
C MET A 1 -26.12 13.94 21.41
N SER A 2 -25.85 13.13 20.38
CA SER A 2 -26.90 12.43 19.64
C SER A 2 -27.68 11.49 20.55
N SER A 3 -28.94 11.21 20.20
CA SER A 3 -29.76 10.28 20.98
C SER A 3 -29.30 8.83 20.78
N GLU A 4 -29.60 7.94 21.73
CA GLU A 4 -29.33 6.50 21.59
C GLU A 4 -30.04 5.89 20.37
N GLU A 5 -31.20 6.43 19.99
CA GLU A 5 -31.89 6.01 18.76
C GLU A 5 -31.12 6.41 17.49
N GLU A 6 -30.51 7.59 17.48
CA GLU A 6 -29.68 8.06 16.36
C GLU A 6 -28.41 7.21 16.22
N LYS A 7 -27.74 6.91 17.34
CA LYS A 7 -26.57 6.01 17.35
C LYS A 7 -26.92 4.62 16.81
N ARG A 8 -28.04 4.04 17.24
CA ARG A 8 -28.51 2.74 16.74
C ARG A 8 -28.74 2.77 15.22
N LYS A 9 -29.37 3.82 14.69
CA LYS A 9 -29.59 3.97 13.24
C LYS A 9 -28.27 4.05 12.47
N LEU A 10 -27.26 4.74 13.02
CA LEU A 10 -25.92 4.83 12.42
C LEU A 10 -25.20 3.48 12.43
N GLU A 11 -25.34 2.67 13.48
CA GLU A 11 -24.78 1.32 13.55
C GLU A 11 -25.47 0.35 12.56
N GLU A 12 -26.80 0.44 12.42
CA GLU A 12 -27.56 -0.30 11.40
C GLU A 12 -27.08 0.10 9.99
N GLN A 13 -26.89 1.40 9.73
CA GLN A 13 -26.36 1.91 8.47
C GLN A 13 -24.92 1.40 8.22
N PHE A 14 -24.07 1.39 9.24
CA PHE A 14 -22.71 0.85 9.15
C PHE A 14 -22.75 -0.61 8.73
N THR A 15 -23.56 -1.42 9.42
CA THR A 15 -23.68 -2.86 9.16
C THR A 15 -24.15 -3.13 7.73
N ALA A 16 -25.11 -2.35 7.23
CA ALA A 16 -25.59 -2.47 5.86
C ALA A 16 -24.52 -2.11 4.79
N GLN A 17 -23.62 -1.16 5.10
CA GLN A 17 -22.65 -0.65 4.12
C GLN A 17 -21.29 -1.36 4.17
N LEU A 18 -20.77 -1.60 5.38
CA LEU A 18 -19.43 -2.16 5.60
C LEU A 18 -19.45 -3.58 6.18
N GLY A 19 -20.59 -4.04 6.69
CA GLY A 19 -20.76 -5.36 7.29
C GLY A 19 -20.44 -5.37 8.78
N GLU A 20 -21.14 -6.23 9.53
CA GLU A 20 -21.04 -6.31 11.00
C GLU A 20 -19.61 -6.60 11.47
N LYS A 21 -18.89 -7.50 10.79
CA LYS A 21 -17.52 -7.90 11.14
C LYS A 21 -16.51 -6.73 11.09
N ALA A 22 -16.81 -5.68 10.31
CA ALA A 22 -15.94 -4.50 10.22
C ALA A 22 -16.11 -3.54 11.42
N PHE A 23 -17.13 -3.72 12.27
CA PHE A 23 -17.45 -2.81 13.37
C PHE A 23 -16.58 -3.05 14.62
N HIS A 24 -15.29 -2.75 14.48
CA HIS A 24 -14.29 -2.91 15.54
C HIS A 24 -14.30 -1.78 16.59
N ALA A 25 -13.46 -1.89 17.62
CA ALA A 25 -13.40 -0.95 18.75
C ALA A 25 -13.26 0.52 18.33
N GLY A 26 -12.34 0.84 17.40
CA GLY A 26 -12.19 2.19 16.86
C GLY A 26 -13.49 2.82 16.32
N TRP A 27 -14.29 2.07 15.56
CA TRP A 27 -15.59 2.55 15.06
C TRP A 27 -16.63 2.72 16.17
N LYS A 28 -16.65 1.81 17.16
CA LYS A 28 -17.54 1.89 18.33
C LYS A 28 -17.25 3.14 19.16
N SER A 29 -15.98 3.39 19.48
CA SER A 29 -15.54 4.58 20.19
C SER A 29 -15.83 5.85 19.40
N LEU A 30 -15.64 5.83 18.07
CA LEU A 30 -15.95 6.96 17.23
C LEU A 30 -17.45 7.30 17.22
N LEU A 31 -18.33 6.31 17.10
CA LEU A 31 -19.79 6.49 17.19
C LEU A 31 -20.21 7.02 18.56
N SER A 32 -19.57 6.55 19.62
CA SER A 32 -19.85 6.96 21.00
C SER A 32 -19.47 8.43 21.24
N LEU A 33 -18.26 8.82 20.81
CA LEU A 33 -17.68 10.16 21.03
C LEU A 33 -18.23 11.22 20.08
N ASP A 34 -18.29 10.93 18.78
CA ASP A 34 -18.68 11.88 17.74
C ASP A 34 -19.47 11.20 16.60
N PRO A 35 -20.81 11.07 16.77
CA PRO A 35 -21.71 10.50 15.77
C PRO A 35 -21.67 11.22 14.40
N ALA A 36 -21.41 12.53 14.40
CA ALA A 36 -21.34 13.30 13.15
C ALA A 36 -20.07 12.94 12.37
N PHE A 37 -18.93 12.86 13.06
CA PHE A 37 -17.68 12.43 12.44
C PHE A 37 -17.75 10.95 12.03
N PHE A 38 -18.32 10.07 12.86
CA PHE A 38 -18.62 8.68 12.49
C PHE A 38 -19.39 8.56 11.17
N SER A 39 -20.48 9.32 11.03
CA SER A 39 -21.33 9.31 9.83
C SER A 39 -20.56 9.75 8.58
N ALA A 40 -19.74 10.81 8.70
CA ALA A 40 -18.89 11.28 7.61
C ALA A 40 -17.82 10.24 7.23
N SER A 41 -17.16 9.62 8.21
CA SER A 41 -16.18 8.56 8.03
C SER A 41 -16.78 7.32 7.36
N LEU A 42 -17.99 6.91 7.74
CA LEU A 42 -18.73 5.82 7.12
C LEU A 42 -19.09 6.14 5.66
N SER A 43 -19.54 7.37 5.38
CA SER A 43 -19.84 7.81 4.01
C SER A 43 -18.61 7.72 3.10
N LEU A 44 -17.44 8.12 3.61
CA LEU A 44 -16.15 8.02 2.90
C LEU A 44 -15.74 6.55 2.71
N ALA A 45 -15.72 5.75 3.78
CA ALA A 45 -15.30 4.35 3.75
C ALA A 45 -16.20 3.45 2.87
N SER A 46 -17.49 3.77 2.77
CA SER A 46 -18.44 3.01 1.94
C SER A 46 -18.37 3.35 0.46
N ALA A 47 -17.70 4.44 0.05
CA ALA A 47 -17.72 4.89 -1.33
C ALA A 47 -17.12 3.88 -2.33
N PRO A 48 -15.93 3.28 -2.10
CA PRO A 48 -15.41 2.19 -2.93
C PRO A 48 -16.37 1.00 -2.95
N ARG A 49 -16.96 0.66 -1.80
CA ARG A 49 -17.86 -0.49 -1.72
C ARG A 49 -19.13 -0.31 -2.55
N ARG A 50 -19.67 0.91 -2.59
CA ARG A 50 -20.88 1.23 -3.38
C ARG A 50 -20.62 1.26 -4.88
N LYS A 51 -19.44 1.72 -5.31
CA LYS A 51 -19.04 1.77 -6.72
C LYS A 51 -18.69 0.39 -7.25
N SER A 52 -17.89 -0.37 -6.48
CA SER A 52 -17.58 -1.77 -6.72
C SER A 52 -16.96 -2.04 -8.09
N TYR A 53 -16.03 -1.19 -8.53
CA TYR A 53 -15.24 -1.45 -9.72
C TYR A 53 -14.26 -2.60 -9.50
N LEU A 54 -13.75 -2.77 -8.28
CA LEU A 54 -13.04 -3.96 -7.83
C LEU A 54 -14.00 -4.93 -7.13
N SER A 55 -13.69 -6.23 -7.18
CA SER A 55 -14.42 -7.23 -6.41
C SER A 55 -14.19 -7.04 -4.90
N ARG A 56 -15.06 -7.59 -4.04
CA ARG A 56 -14.89 -7.50 -2.58
C ARG A 56 -13.58 -8.12 -2.08
N LYS A 57 -13.17 -9.21 -2.72
CA LYS A 57 -11.89 -9.85 -2.51
C LYS A 57 -10.74 -8.88 -2.81
N ASP A 58 -10.76 -8.26 -3.99
CA ASP A 58 -9.69 -7.37 -4.45
C ASP A 58 -9.64 -6.08 -3.64
N GLN A 59 -10.80 -5.51 -3.27
CA GLN A 59 -10.86 -4.36 -2.35
C GLN A 59 -10.14 -4.69 -1.04
N SER A 60 -10.35 -5.89 -0.49
CA SER A 60 -9.71 -6.33 0.75
C SER A 60 -8.20 -6.56 0.58
N LEU A 61 -7.77 -7.14 -0.54
CA LEU A 61 -6.35 -7.33 -0.87
C LEU A 61 -5.63 -5.99 -1.09
N ILE A 62 -6.27 -5.01 -1.71
CA ILE A 62 -5.72 -3.65 -1.88
C ILE A 62 -5.65 -2.92 -0.55
N SER A 63 -6.67 -3.01 0.30
CA SER A 63 -6.58 -2.46 1.66
C SER A 63 -5.46 -3.11 2.47
N LEU A 64 -5.28 -4.42 2.35
CA LEU A 64 -4.17 -5.15 2.96
C LEU A 64 -2.82 -4.59 2.50
N ALA A 65 -2.64 -4.35 1.20
CA ALA A 65 -1.39 -3.81 0.66
C ALA A 65 -1.00 -2.48 1.30
N VAL A 66 -1.98 -1.60 1.54
CA VAL A 66 -1.79 -0.29 2.20
C VAL A 66 -1.42 -0.48 3.67
N ASP A 67 -2.15 -1.34 4.39
CA ASP A 67 -1.93 -1.57 5.82
C ASP A 67 -0.66 -2.34 6.15
N SER A 68 -0.21 -3.23 5.26
CA SER A 68 1.01 -4.02 5.42
C SER A 68 2.26 -3.34 4.87
N ALA A 69 2.13 -2.21 4.16
CA ALA A 69 3.28 -1.46 3.67
C ALA A 69 4.18 -1.04 4.85
N SER A 70 5.50 -1.16 4.69
CA SER A 70 6.48 -0.87 5.75
C SER A 70 6.46 0.59 6.24
N THR A 71 5.90 1.49 5.44
CA THR A 71 5.70 2.92 5.78
C THR A 71 4.48 3.17 6.68
N HIS A 72 3.63 2.17 6.90
CA HIS A 72 2.37 2.32 7.65
C HIS A 72 2.21 1.24 8.74
N LEU A 73 2.30 -0.05 8.38
CA LEU A 73 2.29 -1.19 9.32
C LEU A 73 1.14 -1.17 10.34
N TYR A 74 -0.09 -0.95 9.89
CA TYR A 74 -1.27 -0.88 10.75
C TYR A 74 -1.85 -2.26 11.06
N ALA A 75 -1.30 -2.93 12.08
CA ALA A 75 -1.64 -4.30 12.45
C ALA A 75 -3.15 -4.61 12.64
N PRO A 76 -3.99 -3.73 13.22
CA PRO A 76 -5.44 -3.97 13.29
C PRO A 76 -6.07 -4.08 11.91
N GLY A 77 -5.68 -3.21 10.97
CA GLY A 77 -6.15 -3.23 9.59
C GLY A 77 -5.64 -4.43 8.80
N ILE A 78 -4.36 -4.80 8.95
CA ILE A 78 -3.80 -6.05 8.40
C ILE A 78 -4.67 -7.25 8.80
N ARG A 79 -4.97 -7.39 10.11
CA ARG A 79 -5.80 -8.49 10.61
C ARG A 79 -7.21 -8.45 10.00
N ALA A 80 -7.83 -7.28 9.94
CA ALA A 80 -9.19 -7.13 9.40
C ALA A 80 -9.26 -7.47 7.90
N HIS A 81 -8.30 -6.99 7.11
CA HIS A 81 -8.30 -7.18 5.67
C HIS A 81 -7.85 -8.57 5.24
N VAL A 82 -6.96 -9.25 5.98
CA VAL A 82 -6.71 -10.68 5.81
C VAL A 82 -8.00 -11.48 6.03
N ALA A 83 -8.70 -11.24 7.15
CA ALA A 83 -9.95 -11.95 7.44
C ALA A 83 -11.03 -11.70 6.38
N ALA A 84 -11.20 -10.44 5.95
CA ALA A 84 -12.15 -10.07 4.93
C ALA A 84 -11.83 -10.69 3.55
N ALA A 85 -10.56 -10.70 3.15
CA ALA A 85 -10.14 -11.34 1.90
C ALA A 85 -10.44 -12.84 1.91
N LEU A 86 -10.14 -13.54 3.00
CA LEU A 86 -10.43 -14.97 3.17
C LEU A 86 -11.93 -15.27 3.16
N ASP A 87 -12.75 -14.45 3.84
CA ASP A 87 -14.22 -14.57 3.84
C ASP A 87 -14.80 -14.40 2.42
N GLU A 88 -14.18 -13.58 1.58
CA GLU A 88 -14.54 -13.35 0.17
C GLU A 88 -13.89 -14.36 -0.80
N GLY A 89 -13.24 -15.41 -0.25
CA GLY A 89 -12.70 -16.52 -1.02
C GLY A 89 -11.28 -16.35 -1.54
N ALA A 90 -10.51 -15.37 -1.03
CA ALA A 90 -9.07 -15.35 -1.27
C ALA A 90 -8.41 -16.60 -0.66
N SER A 91 -7.45 -17.14 -1.39
CA SER A 91 -6.54 -18.15 -0.86
C SER A 91 -5.48 -17.53 0.06
N GLU A 92 -4.89 -18.34 0.93
CA GLU A 92 -3.71 -17.96 1.71
C GLU A 92 -2.57 -17.46 0.80
N HIS A 93 -2.46 -18.08 -0.37
CA HIS A 93 -1.47 -17.74 -1.39
C HIS A 93 -1.64 -16.33 -1.96
N GLU A 94 -2.88 -15.93 -2.30
CA GLU A 94 -3.16 -14.55 -2.75
C GLU A 94 -2.88 -13.53 -1.65
N VAL A 95 -3.18 -13.85 -0.40
CA VAL A 95 -2.86 -12.99 0.74
C VAL A 95 -1.34 -12.85 0.92
N LEU A 96 -0.60 -13.96 0.89
CA LEU A 96 0.87 -13.95 1.00
C LEU A 96 1.50 -13.18 -0.15
N GLU A 97 1.01 -13.35 -1.37
CA GLU A 97 1.50 -12.64 -2.55
C GLU A 97 1.36 -11.12 -2.40
N VAL A 98 0.25 -10.61 -1.84
CA VAL A 98 0.13 -9.18 -1.52
C VAL A 98 1.21 -8.72 -0.53
N ILE A 99 1.52 -9.52 0.49
CA ILE A 99 2.57 -9.20 1.46
C ILE A 99 3.95 -9.20 0.79
N GLU A 100 4.24 -10.18 -0.06
CA GLU A 100 5.50 -10.24 -0.84
C GLU A 100 5.65 -9.01 -1.73
N LEU A 101 4.59 -8.62 -2.43
CA LEU A 101 4.56 -7.43 -3.28
C LEU A 101 4.79 -6.15 -2.46
N SER A 102 4.06 -5.93 -1.37
CA SER A 102 4.23 -4.78 -0.49
C SER A 102 5.62 -4.73 0.16
N SER A 103 6.27 -5.87 0.36
CA SER A 103 7.63 -5.96 0.92
C SER A 103 8.71 -5.47 -0.05
N THR A 104 8.39 -5.30 -1.34
CA THR A 104 9.33 -4.73 -2.33
C THR A 104 9.56 -3.22 -2.17
N LEU A 105 8.69 -2.52 -1.44
CA LEU A 105 8.72 -1.06 -1.22
C LEU A 105 10.11 -0.56 -0.77
N GLY A 106 10.80 -1.33 0.08
CA GLY A 106 12.12 -0.97 0.63
C GLY A 106 13.19 -0.67 -0.43
N ILE A 107 13.04 -1.17 -1.66
CA ILE A 107 13.99 -0.88 -2.74
C ILE A 107 14.06 0.59 -3.13
N HIS A 108 13.03 1.39 -2.79
CA HIS A 108 13.01 2.81 -3.09
C HIS A 108 14.14 3.59 -2.40
N ALA A 109 14.71 3.04 -1.32
CA ALA A 109 15.97 3.55 -0.75
C ALA A 109 17.10 3.56 -1.79
N CYS A 110 17.24 2.49 -2.58
CA CYS A 110 18.22 2.39 -3.65
C CYS A 110 17.80 3.22 -4.88
N ASN A 111 16.52 3.16 -5.29
CA ASN A 111 16.06 3.86 -6.48
C ASN A 111 16.21 5.40 -6.38
N ILE A 112 16.19 5.95 -5.16
CA ILE A 112 16.47 7.37 -4.90
C ILE A 112 17.92 7.59 -4.47
N GLY A 113 18.42 6.78 -3.54
CA GLY A 113 19.72 6.99 -2.92
C GLY A 113 20.90 6.74 -3.85
N VAL A 114 20.80 5.76 -4.76
CA VAL A 114 21.91 5.46 -5.67
C VAL A 114 22.12 6.56 -6.71
N PRO A 115 21.09 7.08 -7.41
CA PRO A 115 21.28 8.24 -8.29
C PRO A 115 21.88 9.45 -7.56
N LEU A 116 21.40 9.75 -6.35
CA LEU A 116 21.96 10.85 -5.53
C LEU A 116 23.40 10.59 -5.12
N LEU A 117 23.75 9.34 -4.78
CA LEU A 117 25.13 8.97 -4.51
C LEU A 117 26.00 9.22 -5.75
N VAL A 118 25.54 8.86 -6.95
CA VAL A 118 26.26 9.13 -8.20
C VAL A 118 26.42 10.63 -8.46
N GLU A 119 25.43 11.46 -8.12
CA GLU A 119 25.56 12.93 -8.19
C GLU A 119 26.68 13.43 -7.26
N VAL A 120 26.68 13.02 -5.99
CA VAL A 120 27.73 13.38 -5.01
C VAL A 120 29.11 12.89 -5.47
N LEU A 121 29.21 11.68 -6.01
CA LEU A 121 30.48 11.14 -6.51
C LEU A 121 31.03 11.95 -7.70
N LYS A 122 30.16 12.53 -8.55
CA LYS A 122 30.58 13.45 -9.62
C LYS A 122 31.06 14.79 -9.08
N GLU A 123 30.42 15.29 -8.01
CA GLU A 123 30.80 16.56 -7.36
C GLU A 123 32.20 16.49 -6.72
N GLU A 124 32.62 15.30 -6.28
CA GLU A 124 33.98 15.02 -5.77
C GLU A 124 35.07 15.01 -6.88
N GLY A 125 34.69 15.28 -8.13
CA GLY A 125 35.57 15.32 -9.29
C GLY A 125 35.95 13.94 -9.82
N GLU A 126 37.06 13.85 -10.56
CA GLU A 126 37.46 12.64 -11.31
C GLU A 126 37.80 11.42 -10.44
N LYS A 127 37.79 11.59 -9.10
CA LYS A 127 38.18 10.56 -8.14
C LYS A 127 37.39 9.25 -8.29
N TYR A 128 36.11 9.34 -8.66
CA TYR A 128 35.20 8.20 -8.75
C TYR A 128 34.66 7.96 -10.16
N ASP A 129 35.21 8.65 -11.17
CA ASP A 129 34.71 8.58 -12.56
C ASP A 129 34.71 7.15 -13.08
N LYS A 130 35.76 6.38 -12.75
CA LYS A 130 35.87 4.98 -13.18
C LYS A 130 34.72 4.13 -12.60
N GLU A 131 34.39 4.30 -11.34
CA GLU A 131 33.36 3.55 -10.65
C GLU A 131 31.96 3.82 -11.22
N ILE A 132 31.67 5.08 -11.54
CA ILE A 132 30.34 5.52 -12.01
C ILE A 132 30.16 5.45 -13.53
N THR A 133 31.25 5.40 -14.32
CA THR A 133 31.20 5.31 -15.79
C THR A 133 31.62 3.96 -16.37
N LYS A 134 32.12 3.02 -15.55
CA LYS A 134 32.52 1.69 -16.03
C LYS A 134 31.40 1.05 -16.87
N PRO A 135 31.73 0.53 -18.07
CA PRO A 135 30.75 -0.20 -18.87
C PRO A 135 30.33 -1.47 -18.13
N TYR A 136 29.17 -1.99 -18.48
CA TYR A 136 28.74 -3.28 -17.96
C TYR A 136 29.62 -4.40 -18.47
N ASP A 137 29.94 -5.31 -17.56
CA ASP A 137 30.50 -6.61 -17.88
C ASP A 137 29.36 -7.58 -18.27
N GLU A 138 29.74 -8.78 -18.72
CA GLU A 138 28.79 -9.82 -19.14
C GLU A 138 27.78 -10.16 -18.03
N ARG A 139 28.19 -10.13 -16.76
CA ARG A 139 27.30 -10.38 -15.61
C ARG A 139 26.22 -9.32 -15.51
N ARG A 140 26.56 -8.03 -15.60
CA ARG A 140 25.58 -6.94 -15.53
C ARG A 140 24.64 -6.93 -16.73
N GLU A 141 25.14 -7.15 -17.93
CA GLU A 141 24.26 -7.25 -19.11
C GLU A 141 23.26 -8.40 -18.97
N LYS A 142 23.69 -9.55 -18.43
CA LYS A 142 22.78 -10.65 -18.11
C LYS A 142 21.74 -10.26 -17.06
N LEU A 143 22.16 -9.68 -15.93
CA LEU A 143 21.23 -9.25 -14.87
C LEU A 143 20.21 -8.22 -15.36
N LYS A 144 20.62 -7.29 -16.22
CA LYS A 144 19.73 -6.34 -16.88
C LYS A 144 18.71 -7.05 -17.77
N ALA A 145 19.15 -8.00 -18.59
CA ALA A 145 18.26 -8.80 -19.43
C ALA A 145 17.24 -9.59 -18.60
N ASP A 146 17.72 -10.30 -17.57
CA ASP A 146 16.90 -11.11 -16.66
C ASP A 146 15.86 -10.23 -15.93
N PHE A 147 16.25 -9.04 -15.46
CA PHE A 147 15.33 -8.08 -14.83
C PHE A 147 14.26 -7.62 -15.81
N THR A 148 14.66 -7.21 -17.01
CA THR A 148 13.73 -6.70 -18.03
C THR A 148 12.71 -7.77 -18.42
N GLU A 149 13.14 -9.02 -18.57
CA GLU A 149 12.25 -10.15 -18.87
C GLU A 149 11.26 -10.43 -17.74
N LYS A 150 11.75 -10.55 -16.50
CA LYS A 150 10.92 -10.95 -15.34
C LYS A 150 9.99 -9.83 -14.87
N ARG A 151 10.45 -8.57 -14.88
CA ARG A 151 9.70 -7.42 -14.37
C ARG A 151 8.92 -6.69 -15.46
N GLY A 152 9.21 -6.94 -16.73
CA GLY A 152 8.49 -6.36 -17.87
C GLY A 152 8.84 -4.89 -18.16
N TYR A 153 9.86 -4.34 -17.50
CA TYR A 153 10.33 -2.97 -17.75
C TYR A 153 11.82 -2.80 -17.42
N TRP A 154 12.42 -1.74 -17.96
CA TRP A 154 13.73 -1.22 -17.55
C TRP A 154 13.64 0.31 -17.39
N HIS A 155 14.35 0.86 -16.41
CA HIS A 155 14.36 2.30 -16.13
C HIS A 155 15.76 2.77 -15.72
N GLY A 156 16.10 4.03 -16.03
CA GLY A 156 17.44 4.60 -15.83
C GLY A 156 17.98 4.55 -14.39
N PHE A 157 17.13 4.65 -13.36
CA PHE A 157 17.58 4.53 -11.96
C PHE A 157 18.13 3.14 -11.60
N TRP A 158 17.85 2.10 -12.40
CA TRP A 158 18.50 0.79 -12.23
C TRP A 158 19.93 0.77 -12.78
N GLU A 159 20.28 1.71 -13.66
CA GLU A 159 21.55 1.65 -14.36
C GLU A 159 22.73 1.86 -13.41
N ASP A 160 22.64 2.92 -12.61
CA ASP A 160 23.64 3.24 -11.60
C ASP A 160 23.66 2.21 -10.48
N PHE A 161 22.49 1.69 -10.09
CA PHE A 161 22.40 0.65 -9.08
C PHE A 161 23.11 -0.64 -9.52
N LEU A 162 22.76 -1.18 -10.68
CA LEU A 162 23.42 -2.37 -11.22
C LEU A 162 24.91 -2.14 -11.48
N ARG A 163 25.33 -0.90 -11.82
CA ARG A 163 26.75 -0.57 -11.96
C ARG A 163 27.49 -0.68 -10.63
N LEU A 164 26.96 -0.05 -9.60
CA LEU A 164 27.61 0.08 -8.30
C LEU A 164 27.56 -1.22 -7.50
N ASP A 165 26.43 -1.94 -7.50
CA ASP A 165 26.22 -3.12 -6.64
C ASP A 165 25.41 -4.23 -7.36
N PRO A 166 26.05 -5.03 -8.23
CA PRO A 166 25.37 -6.11 -8.93
C PRO A 166 24.97 -7.26 -7.99
N GLU A 167 25.66 -7.46 -6.88
CA GLU A 167 25.31 -8.48 -5.88
C GLU A 167 23.97 -8.19 -5.22
N PHE A 168 23.77 -6.96 -4.73
CA PHE A 168 22.49 -6.58 -4.13
C PHE A 168 21.39 -6.53 -5.19
N PHE A 169 21.69 -6.01 -6.39
CA PHE A 169 20.73 -6.01 -7.50
C PHE A 169 20.22 -7.41 -7.83
N GLU A 170 21.11 -8.41 -7.91
CA GLU A 170 20.77 -9.81 -8.16
C GLU A 170 19.88 -10.38 -7.05
N ALA A 171 20.23 -10.14 -5.78
CA ALA A 171 19.42 -10.57 -4.64
C ALA A 171 18.02 -9.92 -4.64
N TYR A 172 17.93 -8.63 -4.97
CA TYR A 172 16.64 -7.96 -5.10
C TYR A 172 15.83 -8.49 -6.29
N LEU A 173 16.48 -8.79 -7.41
CA LEU A 173 15.82 -9.41 -8.57
C LEU A 173 15.23 -10.76 -8.18
N GLU A 174 15.96 -11.60 -7.44
CA GLU A 174 15.43 -12.86 -6.91
C GLU A 174 14.21 -12.64 -6.01
N PHE A 175 14.37 -11.79 -4.99
CA PHE A 175 13.31 -11.46 -4.02
C PHE A 175 12.02 -10.95 -4.68
N SER A 176 12.15 -9.99 -5.60
CA SER A 176 11.01 -9.32 -6.23
C SER A 176 10.40 -10.09 -7.41
N SER A 177 11.00 -11.21 -7.80
CA SER A 177 10.48 -12.09 -8.86
C SER A 177 9.62 -13.24 -8.34
N VAL A 178 9.47 -13.39 -7.02
CA VAL A 178 8.64 -14.44 -6.42
C VAL A 178 7.15 -14.30 -6.82
N PRO A 179 6.50 -13.12 -6.72
CA PRO A 179 5.09 -12.97 -7.09
C PRO A 179 4.80 -13.24 -8.58
N TRP A 180 3.79 -14.08 -8.87
CA TRP A 180 3.52 -14.70 -10.18
C TRP A 180 2.26 -14.17 -10.91
N VAL A 181 1.30 -13.54 -10.23
CA VAL A 181 0.10 -12.99 -10.89
C VAL A 181 0.42 -11.61 -11.47
N LYS A 182 0.08 -11.36 -12.75
CA LYS A 182 0.43 -10.11 -13.44
C LYS A 182 -0.57 -8.97 -13.22
N ASP A 183 -1.86 -9.26 -13.24
CA ASP A 183 -2.89 -8.21 -13.36
C ASP A 183 -3.13 -7.48 -12.02
N MET A 184 -3.32 -8.23 -10.93
CA MET A 184 -3.51 -7.65 -9.59
C MET A 184 -2.24 -7.01 -9.01
N LYS A 185 -1.07 -7.50 -9.44
CA LYS A 185 0.24 -7.09 -8.96
C LYS A 185 0.50 -5.59 -9.13
N GLU A 186 0.11 -5.04 -10.28
CA GLU A 186 0.31 -3.62 -10.55
C GLU A 186 -0.63 -2.72 -9.71
N LEU A 187 -1.84 -3.19 -9.39
CA LEU A 187 -2.75 -2.48 -8.50
C LEU A 187 -2.25 -2.47 -7.05
N VAL A 188 -1.66 -3.57 -6.58
CA VAL A 188 -1.00 -3.64 -5.27
C VAL A 188 0.16 -2.65 -5.18
N TYR A 189 1.02 -2.60 -6.21
CA TYR A 189 2.09 -1.61 -6.29
C TYR A 189 1.57 -0.16 -6.29
N CYS A 190 0.50 0.12 -7.05
CA CYS A 190 -0.16 1.42 -7.02
C CYS A 190 -0.65 1.77 -5.60
N ALA A 191 -1.21 0.81 -4.87
CA ALA A 191 -1.83 1.04 -3.57
C ALA A 191 -0.84 1.57 -2.52
N PHE A 192 0.33 0.94 -2.40
CA PHE A 192 1.33 1.45 -1.45
C PHE A 192 2.07 2.68 -1.97
N ASP A 193 2.27 2.83 -3.28
CA ASP A 193 2.95 4.00 -3.85
C ASP A 193 2.11 5.28 -3.75
N CYS A 194 0.78 5.18 -3.81
CA CYS A 194 -0.11 6.32 -3.60
C CYS A 194 -0.48 6.57 -2.13
N ALA A 195 -0.14 5.65 -1.21
CA ALA A 195 -0.45 5.83 0.20
C ALA A 195 0.21 7.11 0.74
N ALA A 196 -0.52 7.89 1.54
CA ALA A 196 -0.05 9.16 2.11
C ALA A 196 1.21 9.02 2.99
N THR A 197 1.52 7.80 3.44
CA THR A 197 2.74 7.48 4.19
C THR A 197 3.98 7.31 3.30
N HIS A 198 3.83 7.30 1.97
CA HIS A 198 4.91 7.00 1.02
C HIS A 198 4.94 7.96 -0.18
N LEU A 199 3.85 8.07 -0.95
CA LEU A 199 3.70 9.02 -2.07
C LEU A 199 4.83 8.97 -3.12
N TYR A 200 5.26 7.77 -3.51
CA TYR A 200 6.34 7.57 -4.47
C TYR A 200 5.86 7.71 -5.92
N THR A 201 5.91 8.95 -6.41
CA THR A 201 5.38 9.33 -7.73
C THR A 201 5.99 8.59 -8.94
N PRO A 202 7.31 8.26 -8.99
CA PRO A 202 7.87 7.55 -10.14
C PRO A 202 7.32 6.12 -10.27
N GLY A 203 7.25 5.39 -9.14
CA GLY A 203 6.69 4.04 -9.08
C GLY A 203 5.20 4.05 -9.39
N LEU A 204 4.44 4.93 -8.75
CA LEU A 204 3.00 5.06 -8.99
C LEU A 204 2.68 5.24 -10.49
N LYS A 205 3.39 6.14 -11.16
CA LYS A 205 3.18 6.40 -12.59
C LYS A 205 3.51 5.19 -13.46
N LEU A 206 4.59 4.47 -13.13
CA LEU A 206 4.98 3.25 -13.83
C LEU A 206 3.92 2.16 -13.67
N HIS A 207 3.50 1.89 -12.42
CA HIS A 207 2.56 0.83 -12.10
C HIS A 207 1.16 1.12 -12.65
N MET A 208 0.71 2.38 -12.68
CA MET A 208 -0.51 2.76 -13.40
C MET A 208 -0.43 2.46 -14.91
N LYS A 209 0.73 2.74 -15.54
CA LYS A 209 0.93 2.44 -16.97
C LYS A 209 0.89 0.93 -17.22
N ASN A 210 1.52 0.14 -16.36
CA ASN A 210 1.52 -1.31 -16.47
C ASN A 210 0.11 -1.89 -16.25
N ALA A 211 -0.60 -1.44 -15.22
CA ALA A 211 -1.98 -1.86 -14.94
C ALA A 211 -2.90 -1.63 -16.15
N LEU A 212 -2.85 -0.43 -16.74
CA LEU A 212 -3.59 -0.14 -17.98
C LEU A 212 -3.16 -1.04 -19.15
N GLY A 213 -1.86 -1.34 -19.26
CA GLY A 213 -1.31 -2.26 -20.26
C GLY A 213 -1.80 -3.70 -20.11
N TYR A 214 -2.12 -4.12 -18.89
CA TYR A 214 -2.71 -5.43 -18.57
C TYR A 214 -4.25 -5.43 -18.57
N GLY A 215 -4.88 -4.30 -18.90
CA GLY A 215 -6.32 -4.21 -19.09
C GLY A 215 -7.12 -3.64 -17.92
N ALA A 216 -6.45 -3.18 -16.86
CA ALA A 216 -7.14 -2.42 -15.81
C ALA A 216 -7.79 -1.16 -16.40
N THR A 217 -8.94 -0.79 -15.85
CA THR A 217 -9.70 0.40 -16.21
C THR A 217 -9.26 1.61 -15.38
N PRO A 218 -9.49 2.84 -15.88
CA PRO A 218 -9.29 4.04 -15.06
C PRO A 218 -10.09 4.02 -13.75
N GLN A 219 -11.28 3.39 -13.76
CA GLN A 219 -12.15 3.29 -12.59
C GLN A 219 -11.60 2.36 -11.52
N GLU A 220 -11.00 1.22 -11.90
CA GLU A 220 -10.31 0.33 -10.94
C GLU A 220 -9.11 1.03 -10.31
N ILE A 221 -8.30 1.74 -11.10
CA ILE A 221 -7.16 2.51 -10.57
C ILE A 221 -7.64 3.61 -9.62
N LEU A 222 -8.70 4.35 -9.98
CA LEU A 222 -9.30 5.35 -9.09
C LEU A 222 -9.82 4.72 -7.80
N GLU A 223 -10.43 3.54 -7.87
CA GLU A 223 -10.90 2.83 -6.68
C GLU A 223 -9.73 2.40 -5.76
N VAL A 224 -8.57 2.02 -6.32
CA VAL A 224 -7.34 1.82 -5.53
C VAL A 224 -6.93 3.10 -4.78
N LEU A 225 -6.95 4.25 -5.45
CA LEU A 225 -6.62 5.54 -4.81
C LEU A 225 -7.62 5.90 -3.70
N GLU A 226 -8.91 5.62 -3.92
CA GLU A 226 -9.96 5.80 -2.91
C GLU A 226 -9.73 4.89 -1.70
N ILE A 227 -9.38 3.62 -1.92
CA ILE A 227 -9.06 2.68 -0.84
C ILE A 227 -7.83 3.14 -0.05
N ALA A 228 -6.75 3.53 -0.71
CA ALA A 228 -5.55 4.04 -0.04
C ALA A 228 -5.85 5.29 0.79
N THR A 229 -6.76 6.15 0.36
CA THR A 229 -7.19 7.33 1.13
C THR A 229 -7.76 6.96 2.51
N LEU A 230 -8.40 5.78 2.63
CA LEU A 230 -9.03 5.32 3.87
C LEU A 230 -8.04 5.09 5.01
N LEU A 231 -6.74 4.99 4.74
CA LEU A 231 -5.72 4.90 5.80
C LEU A 231 -5.81 6.08 6.79
N SER A 232 -6.33 7.23 6.35
CA SER A 232 -6.55 8.41 7.19
C SER A 232 -7.51 8.15 8.36
N LEU A 233 -8.44 7.20 8.21
CA LEU A 233 -9.39 6.82 9.26
C LEU A 233 -8.70 6.13 10.44
N HIS A 234 -7.51 5.55 10.24
CA HIS A 234 -6.75 4.89 11.31
C HIS A 234 -6.36 5.86 12.43
N THR A 235 -6.19 7.15 12.12
CA THR A 235 -6.01 8.21 13.11
C THR A 235 -7.12 8.17 14.17
N ALA A 236 -8.38 8.15 13.72
CA ALA A 236 -9.53 8.10 14.61
C ALA A 236 -9.67 6.73 15.27
N HIS A 237 -9.44 5.65 14.53
CA HIS A 237 -9.58 4.28 15.07
C HIS A 237 -8.60 3.98 16.20
N VAL A 238 -7.42 4.60 16.19
CA VAL A 238 -6.45 4.50 17.29
C VAL A 238 -6.76 5.49 18.40
N ALA A 239 -7.07 6.74 18.07
CA ALA A 239 -7.24 7.81 19.07
C ALA A 239 -8.56 7.70 19.87
N ALA A 240 -9.67 7.35 19.23
CA ALA A 240 -10.99 7.35 19.87
C ALA A 240 -11.07 6.40 21.09
N PRO A 241 -10.59 5.14 21.02
CA PRO A 241 -10.55 4.27 22.19
C PRO A 241 -9.69 4.83 23.33
N ILE A 242 -8.55 5.46 23.01
CA ILE A 242 -7.66 6.08 24.00
C ILE A 242 -8.36 7.26 24.70
N ILE A 243 -9.10 8.07 23.95
CA ILE A 243 -9.88 9.18 24.50
C ILE A 243 -10.93 8.64 25.49
N GLU A 244 -11.67 7.60 25.14
CA GLU A 244 -12.66 6.98 26.04
C GLU A 244 -12.03 6.41 27.31
N GLU A 245 -10.90 5.71 27.20
CA GLU A 245 -10.16 5.15 28.33
C GLU A 245 -9.70 6.24 29.32
N LEU A 246 -9.06 7.29 28.79
CA LEU A 246 -8.45 8.34 29.60
C LEU A 246 -9.45 9.37 30.14
N THR A 247 -10.66 9.43 29.58
CA THR A 247 -11.74 10.29 30.09
C THR A 247 -12.62 9.58 31.10
N SER A 248 -12.92 8.29 30.89
CA SER A 248 -13.72 7.49 31.84
C SER A 248 -13.04 7.31 33.20
N SER A 249 -11.71 7.23 33.19
CA SER A 249 -10.88 7.17 34.41
C SER A 249 -10.87 8.48 35.21
N ARG A 250 -11.23 9.62 34.59
CA ARG A 250 -11.27 10.94 35.25
C ARG A 250 -12.61 11.28 35.89
N THR A 251 -13.69 10.65 35.45
CA THR A 251 -15.04 10.82 36.03
C THR A 251 -15.27 9.98 37.30
N SER A 252 -14.29 9.15 37.68
CA SER A 252 -14.36 8.26 38.85
C SER A 252 -13.64 8.81 40.10
N ILE A 253 -13.31 10.11 40.12
CA ILE A 253 -12.75 10.86 41.26
C ILE A 253 -13.71 12.01 41.59
#